data_AF-A0AAJ8B3C3-F1
#
_entry.id   AF-A0AAJ8B3C3-F1
#
_cell.length_a   1.000
_cell.length_b   1.000
_cell.length_c   1.000
_cell.angle_alpha   90.00
_cell.angle_beta   90.00
_cell.angle_gamma   90.00
#
_symmetry.space_group_name_H-M   'P 1'
#
loop_
_entity.id
_entity.type
_entity.pdbx_description
1 polymer ?
#
loop_
_entity_poly.entity_id
_entity_poly.type
_entity_poly.pdbx_seq_one_letter_code
_entity_poly.pdbx_strand_id
1 'polypeptide(L)'
;MESEVQRKLWMVCKAAQMYADAAEKTMTTMTRIYNSNRRVIVNRYVSELKFVEHAEEMSRNLTSLQKRSSGLSQQLKELHRRVQKQIEELYRTEVDIDVKLRACTGSCQSALPFTVNHLSYQTLQTYMDQTDMTLNQRRKAAAPPDDIPHVTLQTVDVGPAPSAEYKTIPTVQRELLTQFEDIGQNQLVLEDLLEDSVDVQVLTLAELE
;
A
#
# COMPACT_ATOMS: atom_id res chain seq x y z
N MET A 1 25.05 -34.61 -74.84
CA MET A 1 25.01 -33.26 -74.23
C MET A 1 24.15 -33.23 -72.95
N GLU A 2 23.74 -34.38 -72.39
CA GLU A 2 22.83 -34.46 -71.23
C GLU A 2 23.54 -34.51 -69.86
N SER A 3 24.86 -34.74 -69.83
CA SER A 3 25.59 -34.96 -68.57
C SER A 3 25.86 -33.71 -67.74
N GLU A 4 25.94 -32.52 -68.36
CA GLU A 4 26.25 -31.28 -67.65
C GLU A 4 25.00 -30.70 -66.99
N VAL A 5 23.86 -30.73 -67.70
CA VAL A 5 22.56 -30.27 -67.18
C VAL A 5 22.14 -31.13 -65.98
N GLN A 6 22.25 -32.46 -66.09
CA GLN A 6 21.88 -33.37 -65.01
C GLN A 6 22.79 -33.21 -63.78
N ARG A 7 24.08 -32.89 -63.97
CA ARG A 7 25.01 -32.57 -62.88
C ARG A 7 24.66 -31.26 -62.19
N LYS A 8 24.33 -30.21 -62.96
CA LYS A 8 23.86 -28.92 -62.42
C LYS A 8 22.56 -29.08 -61.64
N LEU A 9 21.60 -29.85 -62.18
CA LEU A 9 20.34 -30.16 -61.51
C LEU A 9 20.58 -30.89 -60.18
N TRP A 10 21.46 -31.90 -60.16
CA TRP A 10 21.80 -32.62 -58.94
C TRP A 10 22.43 -31.71 -57.87
N MET A 11 23.32 -30.79 -58.27
CA MET A 11 23.92 -29.81 -57.36
C MET A 11 22.86 -28.87 -56.78
N VAL A 12 21.91 -28.40 -57.60
CA VAL A 12 20.81 -27.54 -57.14
C VAL A 12 19.89 -28.29 -56.17
N CYS A 13 19.50 -29.53 -56.49
CA CYS A 13 18.67 -30.35 -55.59
C CYS A 13 19.38 -30.64 -54.26
N LYS A 14 20.68 -30.95 -54.30
CA LYS A 14 21.48 -31.17 -53.09
C LYS A 14 21.56 -29.91 -52.23
N ALA A 15 21.78 -28.75 -52.85
CA ALA A 15 21.79 -27.47 -52.14
C ALA A 15 20.41 -27.15 -51.54
N ALA A 16 19.32 -27.36 -52.29
CA ALA A 16 17.96 -27.16 -51.82
C ALA A 16 17.64 -28.03 -50.59
N GLN A 17 18.07 -29.29 -50.59
CA GLN A 17 17.88 -30.19 -49.46
C GLN A 17 18.72 -29.77 -48.25
N MET A 18 19.98 -29.38 -48.45
CA MET A 18 20.80 -28.82 -47.37
C MET A 18 20.17 -27.57 -46.73
N TYR A 19 19.57 -26.68 -47.52
CA TYR A 19 18.86 -25.52 -46.99
C TYR A 19 17.57 -25.89 -46.28
N ALA A 20 16.83 -26.89 -46.76
CA ALA A 20 15.64 -27.40 -46.07
C ALA A 20 15.98 -27.98 -44.70
N ASP A 21 17.01 -28.84 -44.61
CA ASP A 21 17.47 -29.44 -43.36
C ASP A 21 17.99 -28.36 -42.38
N ALA A 22 18.73 -27.36 -42.89
CA ALA A 22 19.20 -26.24 -42.09
C ALA A 22 18.05 -25.36 -41.57
N ALA A 23 17.02 -25.14 -42.38
CA ALA A 23 15.83 -24.41 -41.99
C ALA A 23 15.06 -25.15 -40.89
N GLU A 24 14.88 -26.47 -41.01
CA GLU A 24 14.25 -27.31 -39.98
C GLU A 24 15.00 -27.21 -38.65
N LYS A 25 16.33 -27.38 -38.67
CA LYS A 25 17.17 -27.27 -37.47
C LYS A 25 17.10 -25.88 -36.81
N THR A 26 17.09 -24.84 -37.63
CA THR A 26 16.97 -23.44 -37.16
C THR A 26 15.62 -23.23 -36.50
N MET A 27 14.55 -23.75 -37.11
CA MET A 27 13.19 -23.66 -36.61
C MET A 27 13.00 -24.41 -35.29
N THR A 28 13.51 -25.64 -35.15
CA THR A 28 13.47 -26.37 -33.87
C THR A 28 14.18 -25.60 -32.75
N THR A 29 15.32 -24.97 -33.08
CA THR A 29 16.05 -24.14 -32.14
C THR A 29 15.24 -22.91 -31.74
N MET A 30 14.56 -22.27 -32.70
CA MET A 30 13.68 -21.12 -32.47
C MET A 30 12.50 -21.50 -31.56
N THR A 31 11.83 -22.62 -31.81
CA THR A 31 10.73 -23.11 -30.95
C THR A 31 11.20 -23.32 -29.51
N ARG A 32 12.39 -23.90 -29.31
CA ARG A 32 12.95 -24.09 -27.97
C ARG A 32 13.20 -22.76 -27.25
N ILE A 33 13.78 -21.79 -27.95
CA ILE A 33 14.04 -20.45 -27.40
C ILE A 33 12.72 -19.74 -27.06
N TYR A 34 11.75 -19.78 -27.96
CA TYR A 34 10.42 -19.20 -27.75
C TYR A 34 9.74 -19.77 -26.51
N ASN A 35 9.67 -21.10 -26.39
CA ASN A 35 9.04 -21.77 -25.24
C ASN A 35 9.75 -21.46 -23.92
N SER A 36 11.08 -21.38 -23.93
CA SER A 36 11.88 -21.01 -22.75
C SER A 36 11.55 -19.58 -22.30
N ASN A 37 11.57 -18.63 -23.23
CA ASN A 37 11.24 -17.24 -22.94
C ASN A 37 9.78 -17.08 -22.48
N ARG A 38 8.84 -17.78 -23.13
CA ARG A 38 7.43 -17.77 -22.76
C ARG A 38 7.21 -18.13 -21.30
N ARG A 39 7.85 -19.21 -20.84
CA ARG A 39 7.75 -19.64 -19.44
C ARG A 39 8.22 -18.56 -18.48
N VAL A 40 9.35 -17.92 -18.77
CA VAL A 40 9.92 -16.87 -17.91
C VAL A 40 9.00 -15.65 -17.87
N ILE A 41 8.51 -15.19 -19.03
CA ILE A 41 7.65 -14.01 -19.13
C ILE A 41 6.32 -14.24 -18.41
N VAL A 42 5.65 -15.37 -18.65
CA VAL A 42 4.37 -15.69 -17.99
C VAL A 42 4.55 -15.79 -16.48
N ASN A 43 5.61 -16.46 -16.01
CA ASN A 43 5.89 -16.56 -14.59
C ASN A 43 6.12 -15.19 -13.94
N ARG A 44 6.84 -14.29 -14.63
CA ARG A 44 7.06 -12.92 -14.17
C ARG A 44 5.74 -12.15 -14.07
N TYR A 45 4.91 -12.21 -15.10
CA TYR A 45 3.59 -11.57 -15.11
C TYR A 45 2.71 -12.03 -13.95
N VAL A 46 2.62 -13.35 -13.72
CA VAL A 46 1.87 -13.91 -12.57
C VAL A 46 2.44 -13.44 -11.23
N SER A 47 3.77 -13.31 -11.13
CA SER A 47 4.40 -12.78 -9.92
C SER A 47 4.11 -11.31 -9.69
N GLU A 48 4.10 -10.49 -10.74
CA GLU A 48 3.77 -9.06 -10.66
C GLU A 48 2.30 -8.85 -10.25
N LEU A 49 1.37 -9.65 -10.80
CA LEU A 49 -0.03 -9.66 -10.38
C LEU A 49 -0.19 -9.98 -8.89
N LYS A 50 0.47 -11.05 -8.40
CA LYS A 50 0.42 -11.41 -6.98
C LYS A 50 1.01 -10.32 -6.09
N PHE A 51 2.09 -9.68 -6.54
CA PHE A 51 2.70 -8.59 -5.80
C PHE A 51 1.72 -7.43 -5.62
N VAL A 52 1.00 -7.05 -6.68
CA VAL A 52 -0.02 -5.99 -6.65
C VAL A 52 -1.16 -6.35 -5.71
N GLU A 53 -1.67 -7.58 -5.77
CA GLU A 53 -2.72 -8.08 -4.87
C GLU A 53 -2.29 -7.98 -3.39
N HIS A 54 -1.07 -8.45 -3.07
CA HIS A 54 -0.53 -8.36 -1.71
C HIS A 54 -0.27 -6.92 -1.26
N ALA A 55 0.20 -6.05 -2.16
CA ALA A 55 0.40 -4.64 -1.87
C ALA A 55 -0.94 -3.93 -1.58
N GLU A 56 -1.98 -4.26 -2.32
CA GLU A 56 -3.33 -3.72 -2.10
C GLU A 56 -3.92 -4.19 -0.76
N GLU A 57 -3.80 -5.48 -0.43
CA GLU A 57 -4.24 -6.02 0.86
C GLU A 57 -3.50 -5.35 2.02
N MET A 58 -2.18 -5.19 1.90
CA MET A 58 -1.36 -4.51 2.90
C MET A 58 -1.80 -3.06 3.09
N SER A 59 -2.05 -2.34 1.99
CA SER A 59 -2.49 -0.95 2.04
C SER A 59 -3.83 -0.82 2.76
N ARG A 60 -4.83 -1.65 2.41
CA ARG A 60 -6.13 -1.69 3.11
C ARG A 60 -5.99 -1.98 4.62
N ASN A 61 -5.13 -2.93 4.98
CA ASN A 61 -4.89 -3.31 6.38
C ASN A 61 -4.23 -2.15 7.16
N LEU A 62 -3.24 -1.48 6.57
CA LEU A 62 -2.59 -0.34 7.19
C LEU A 62 -3.55 0.85 7.34
N THR A 63 -4.37 1.17 6.34
CA THR A 63 -5.37 2.25 6.42
C THR A 63 -6.38 1.98 7.55
N SER A 64 -6.85 0.73 7.66
CA SER A 64 -7.74 0.30 8.74
C SER A 64 -7.10 0.45 10.11
N LEU A 65 -5.83 0.03 10.25
CA LEU A 65 -5.06 0.17 11.49
C LEU A 65 -4.82 1.62 11.86
N GLN A 66 -4.50 2.49 10.90
CA GLN A 66 -4.33 3.93 11.13
C GLN A 66 -5.63 4.56 11.63
N LYS A 67 -6.77 4.28 10.98
CA LYS A 67 -8.09 4.78 11.40
C LYS A 67 -8.46 4.33 12.81
N ARG A 68 -8.17 3.06 13.14
CA ARG A 68 -8.40 2.54 14.50
C ARG A 68 -7.47 3.21 15.51
N SER A 69 -6.18 3.33 15.18
CA SER A 69 -5.17 3.95 16.04
C SER A 69 -5.49 5.42 16.35
N SER A 70 -5.92 6.20 15.34
CA SER A 70 -6.32 7.60 15.51
C SER A 70 -7.55 7.72 16.41
N GLY A 71 -8.56 6.84 16.22
CA GLY A 71 -9.73 6.75 17.09
C GLY A 71 -9.39 6.44 18.54
N LEU A 72 -8.55 5.44 18.80
CA LEU A 72 -8.09 5.12 20.16
C LEU A 72 -7.27 6.26 20.77
N SER A 73 -6.43 6.94 19.99
CA SER A 73 -5.66 8.09 20.45
C SER A 73 -6.57 9.23 20.92
N GLN A 74 -7.64 9.52 20.17
CA GLN A 74 -8.62 10.53 20.54
C GLN A 74 -9.39 10.14 21.81
N GLN A 75 -9.84 8.89 21.92
CA GLN A 75 -10.51 8.38 23.12
C GLN A 75 -9.62 8.49 24.37
N LEU A 76 -8.34 8.16 24.23
CA LEU A 76 -7.39 8.21 25.34
C LEU A 76 -7.12 9.66 25.79
N LYS A 77 -7.06 10.62 24.86
CA LYS A 77 -6.96 12.05 25.20
C LYS A 77 -8.19 12.55 25.96
N GLU A 78 -9.38 12.17 25.53
CA GLU A 78 -10.60 12.56 26.23
C GLU A 78 -10.69 11.93 27.62
N LEU A 79 -10.29 10.66 27.76
CA LEU A 79 -10.21 10.01 29.06
C LEU A 79 -9.19 10.68 29.98
N HIS A 80 -8.01 11.02 29.45
CA HIS A 80 -6.97 11.74 30.19
C HIS A 80 -7.49 13.06 30.75
N ARG A 81 -8.17 13.86 29.90
CA ARG A 81 -8.79 15.14 30.30
C ARG A 81 -9.86 14.94 31.38
N ARG A 82 -10.67 13.89 31.28
CA ARG A 82 -11.69 13.55 32.29
C ARG A 82 -11.07 13.19 33.63
N VAL A 83 -10.05 12.34 33.62
CA VAL A 83 -9.33 11.94 34.83
C VAL A 83 -8.65 13.14 35.48
N GLN A 84 -8.02 14.02 34.69
CA GLN A 84 -7.42 15.24 35.22
C GLN A 84 -8.44 16.12 35.94
N LYS A 85 -9.61 16.33 35.33
CA LYS A 85 -10.71 17.07 35.96
C LYS A 85 -11.22 16.39 37.23
N GLN A 86 -11.35 15.06 37.22
CA GLN A 86 -11.77 14.30 38.39
C GLN A 86 -10.78 14.43 39.55
N ILE A 87 -9.46 14.43 39.28
CA ILE A 87 -8.44 14.62 40.31
C ILE A 87 -8.55 16.03 40.93
N GLU A 88 -8.78 17.06 40.12
CA GLU A 88 -9.00 18.43 40.61
C GLU A 88 -10.26 18.56 41.47
N GLU A 89 -11.37 17.97 41.03
CA GLU A 89 -12.63 17.95 41.77
C GLU A 89 -12.50 17.17 43.08
N LEU A 90 -11.79 16.03 43.07
CA LEU A 90 -11.54 15.22 44.25
C LEU A 90 -10.70 15.99 45.28
N TYR A 91 -9.63 16.65 44.83
CA TYR A 91 -8.78 17.47 45.70
C TYR A 91 -9.57 18.61 46.36
N ARG A 92 -10.36 19.36 45.57
CA ARG A 92 -11.22 20.43 46.10
C ARG A 92 -12.22 19.92 47.13
N THR A 93 -12.83 18.78 46.84
CA THR A 93 -13.82 18.16 47.74
C THR A 93 -13.17 17.69 49.03
N GLU A 94 -11.98 17.11 48.97
CA GLU A 94 -11.27 16.62 50.15
C GLU A 94 -10.80 17.77 51.06
N VAL A 95 -10.34 18.88 50.47
CA VAL A 95 -10.03 20.12 51.20
C VAL A 95 -11.28 20.73 51.83
N ASP A 96 -12.41 20.77 51.11
CA ASP A 96 -13.68 21.25 51.65
C ASP A 96 -14.17 20.39 52.84
N ILE A 97 -14.03 19.06 52.74
CA ILE A 97 -14.34 18.13 53.84
C ILE A 97 -13.43 18.39 55.04
N ASP A 98 -12.12 18.58 54.84
CA ASP A 98 -11.19 18.92 55.93
C ASP A 98 -11.59 20.20 56.67
N VAL A 99 -11.92 21.25 55.93
CA VAL A 99 -12.38 22.52 56.51
C VAL A 99 -13.68 22.32 57.28
N LYS A 100 -14.65 21.58 56.72
CA LYS A 100 -15.93 21.30 57.37
C LYS A 100 -15.77 20.48 58.65
N LEU A 101 -14.92 19.45 58.65
CA LEU A 101 -14.63 18.66 59.86
C LEU A 101 -13.93 19.50 60.92
N ARG A 102 -13.00 20.37 60.53
CA ARG A 102 -12.33 21.30 61.45
C ARG A 102 -13.32 22.30 62.06
N ALA A 103 -14.27 22.82 61.28
CA ALA A 103 -15.29 23.75 61.78
C ALA A 103 -16.17 23.13 62.89
N CYS A 104 -16.42 21.82 62.85
CA CYS A 104 -17.20 21.11 63.87
C CYS A 104 -16.53 21.07 65.26
N THR A 105 -15.21 21.32 65.36
CA THR A 105 -14.49 21.33 66.65
C THR A 105 -15.07 22.33 67.67
N GLY A 106 -15.66 23.43 67.19
CA GLY A 106 -16.30 24.45 68.04
C GLY A 106 -17.79 24.23 68.29
N SER A 107 -18.42 23.22 67.69
CA SER A 107 -19.88 23.00 67.75
C SER A 107 -20.26 21.59 68.20
N CYS A 108 -19.38 20.60 68.05
CA CYS A 108 -19.63 19.21 68.39
C CYS A 108 -18.83 18.81 69.65
N GLN A 109 -19.32 17.80 70.38
CA GLN A 109 -18.64 17.27 71.57
C GLN A 109 -17.25 16.68 71.25
N SER A 110 -17.08 16.14 70.04
CA SER A 110 -15.81 15.67 69.51
C SER A 110 -15.77 15.88 67.99
N ALA A 111 -14.56 16.00 67.43
CA ALA A 111 -14.32 16.10 66.00
C ALA A 111 -13.33 15.03 65.56
N LEU A 112 -13.51 14.52 64.34
CA LEU A 112 -12.60 13.55 63.74
C LEU A 112 -11.32 14.25 63.27
N PRO A 113 -10.12 13.82 63.71
CA PRO A 113 -8.88 14.33 63.18
C PRO A 113 -8.71 13.82 61.74
N PHE A 114 -8.87 14.73 60.79
CA PHE A 114 -8.68 14.50 59.36
C PHE A 114 -7.64 15.50 58.84
N THR A 115 -6.83 15.07 57.88
CA THR A 115 -5.82 15.91 57.22
C THR A 115 -5.67 15.47 55.77
N VAL A 116 -5.68 16.44 54.85
CA VAL A 116 -5.49 16.18 53.42
C VAL A 116 -4.03 15.85 53.11
N ASN A 117 -3.79 14.81 52.32
CA ASN A 117 -2.45 14.51 51.81
C ASN A 117 -2.18 15.24 50.49
N HIS A 118 -1.70 16.48 50.59
CA HIS A 118 -1.38 17.32 49.44
C HIS A 118 -0.29 16.74 48.52
N LEU A 119 0.70 16.03 49.09
CA LEU A 119 1.82 15.47 48.34
C LEU A 119 1.37 14.38 47.35
N SER A 120 0.40 13.56 47.75
CA SER A 120 -0.18 12.54 46.87
C SER A 120 -0.85 13.15 45.64
N TYR A 121 -1.61 14.24 45.81
CA TYR A 121 -2.24 14.96 44.71
C TYR A 121 -1.21 15.62 43.77
N GLN A 122 -0.15 16.20 44.32
CA GLN A 122 0.95 16.73 43.51
C GLN A 122 1.65 15.64 42.69
N THR A 123 1.83 14.46 43.28
CA THR A 123 2.42 13.30 42.59
C THR A 123 1.51 12.81 41.46
N LEU A 124 0.20 12.71 41.70
CA LEU A 124 -0.79 12.39 40.67
C LEU A 124 -0.77 13.39 39.51
N GLN A 125 -0.72 14.69 39.81
CA GLN A 125 -0.62 15.73 38.77
C GLN A 125 0.64 15.56 37.93
N THR A 126 1.77 15.28 38.57
CA THR A 126 3.04 15.06 37.87
C THR A 126 2.95 13.86 36.91
N TYR A 127 2.31 12.76 37.32
CA TYR A 127 2.08 11.61 36.44
C TYR A 127 1.15 11.94 35.27
N MET A 128 0.13 12.78 35.48
CA MET A 128 -0.74 13.23 34.41
C MET A 128 0.04 14.07 33.39
N ASP A 129 0.85 15.02 33.83
CA ASP A 129 1.65 15.87 32.94
C ASP A 129 2.67 15.04 32.13
N GLN A 130 3.33 14.06 32.76
CA GLN A 130 4.22 13.12 32.06
C GLN A 130 3.49 12.28 31.01
N THR A 131 2.26 11.85 31.32
CA THR A 131 1.43 11.11 30.39
C THR A 131 1.05 11.98 29.19
N ASP A 132 0.64 13.23 29.41
CA ASP A 132 0.30 14.16 28.32
C ASP A 132 1.52 14.44 27.41
N MET A 133 2.71 14.65 27.99
CA MET A 133 3.95 14.78 27.22
C MET A 133 4.20 13.56 26.32
N THR A 134 3.99 12.35 26.84
CA THR A 134 4.17 11.10 26.09
C THR A 134 3.15 10.97 24.94
N LEU A 135 1.90 11.36 25.19
CA LEU A 135 0.84 11.34 24.18
C LEU A 135 1.07 12.36 23.07
N ASN A 136 1.64 13.52 23.40
CA ASN A 136 1.94 14.57 22.45
C ASN A 136 3.25 14.31 21.68
N GLN A 137 4.22 13.58 22.25
CA GLN A 137 5.40 13.10 21.52
C GLN A 137 5.04 12.13 20.39
N ARG A 138 4.03 11.27 20.56
CA ARG A 138 3.55 10.39 19.48
C ARG A 138 3.05 11.14 18.25
N ARG A 139 2.69 12.43 18.38
CA ARG A 139 2.32 13.30 17.24
C ARG A 139 3.54 13.92 16.52
N LYS A 140 4.72 13.91 17.14
CA LYS A 140 5.97 14.43 16.54
C LYS A 140 6.73 13.39 15.74
N ALA A 141 6.44 12.10 15.95
CA ALA A 141 6.82 11.08 14.98
C ALA A 141 6.12 11.44 13.66
N ALA A 142 6.84 11.38 12.53
CA ALA A 142 6.31 11.75 11.23
C ALA A 142 4.90 11.18 11.08
N ALA A 143 3.92 12.07 10.87
CA ALA A 143 2.56 11.64 10.59
C ALA A 143 2.67 10.63 9.45
N PRO A 144 2.07 9.43 9.57
CA PRO A 144 1.92 8.57 8.42
C PRO A 144 1.30 9.43 7.30
N PRO A 145 1.80 9.36 6.05
CA PRO A 145 1.18 10.09 4.96
C PRO A 145 -0.32 9.81 4.94
N ASP A 146 -1.12 10.85 4.69
CA ASP A 146 -2.59 10.78 4.78
C ASP A 146 -3.13 9.66 3.88
N ASP A 147 -2.47 9.43 2.74
CA ASP A 147 -2.74 8.34 1.84
C ASP A 147 -1.58 7.33 1.79
N ILE A 148 -1.94 6.06 1.93
CA ILE A 148 -1.01 4.95 1.74
C ILE A 148 -0.91 4.72 0.22
N PRO A 149 0.27 4.88 -0.38
CA PRO A 149 0.40 4.76 -1.83
C PRO A 149 -0.04 3.39 -2.33
N HIS A 150 -0.80 3.37 -3.42
CA HIS A 150 -1.30 2.13 -4.03
C HIS A 150 -0.37 1.70 -5.17
N VAL A 151 0.02 0.43 -5.17
CA VAL A 151 0.77 -0.13 -6.30
C VAL A 151 -0.22 -0.64 -7.33
N THR A 152 -0.16 -0.14 -8.56
CA THR A 152 -1.00 -0.59 -9.67
C THR A 152 -0.14 -1.16 -10.80
N LEU A 153 -0.75 -2.05 -11.60
CA LEU A 153 -0.14 -2.64 -12.78
C LEU A 153 -0.69 -1.93 -14.01
N GLN A 154 0.15 -1.16 -14.71
CA GLN A 154 -0.23 -0.45 -15.93
C GLN A 154 0.37 -1.12 -17.16
N THR A 155 -0.41 -1.22 -18.23
CA THR A 155 0.05 -1.71 -19.53
C THR A 155 1.01 -0.71 -20.18
N VAL A 156 2.12 -1.18 -20.74
CA VAL A 156 3.09 -0.37 -21.48
C VAL A 156 2.82 -0.52 -22.98
N ASP A 157 2.74 0.61 -23.69
CA ASP A 157 2.65 0.61 -25.16
C ASP A 157 4.02 0.22 -25.74
N VAL A 158 4.10 -1.01 -26.25
CA VAL A 158 5.30 -1.58 -26.87
C VAL A 158 5.20 -1.57 -28.39
N GLY A 159 5.09 -0.38 -28.95
CA GLY A 159 5.33 -0.14 -30.36
C GLY A 159 4.32 -0.80 -31.31
N PRO A 160 4.58 -0.73 -32.63
CA PRO A 160 3.64 -1.21 -33.62
C PRO A 160 3.50 -2.74 -33.58
N ALA A 161 2.27 -3.22 -33.72
CA ALA A 161 1.97 -4.64 -33.78
C ALA A 161 2.76 -5.35 -34.90
N PRO A 162 3.07 -6.66 -34.73
CA PRO A 162 3.76 -7.43 -35.75
C PRO A 162 3.05 -7.37 -37.11
N SER A 163 3.83 -7.30 -38.19
CA SER A 163 3.32 -7.28 -39.56
C SER A 163 2.47 -8.52 -39.87
N ALA A 164 1.33 -8.33 -40.54
CA ALA A 164 0.40 -9.43 -40.86
C ALA A 164 1.05 -10.56 -41.69
N GLU A 165 2.08 -10.26 -42.50
CA GLU A 165 2.79 -11.29 -43.28
C GLU A 165 3.51 -12.31 -42.40
N TYR A 166 3.96 -11.94 -41.20
CA TYR A 166 4.65 -12.86 -40.28
C TYR A 166 3.75 -14.03 -39.85
N LYS A 167 2.45 -13.77 -39.68
CA LYS A 167 1.45 -14.78 -39.30
C LYS A 167 1.14 -15.76 -40.43
N THR A 168 1.53 -15.44 -41.67
CA THR A 168 1.28 -16.30 -42.84
C THR A 168 2.36 -17.36 -43.07
N ILE A 169 3.48 -17.28 -42.34
CA ILE A 169 4.57 -18.25 -42.46
C ILE A 169 4.06 -19.62 -41.96
N PRO A 170 4.06 -20.69 -42.77
CA PRO A 170 3.50 -22.00 -42.40
C PRO A 170 4.05 -22.57 -41.10
N THR A 171 5.34 -22.35 -40.87
CA THR A 171 6.09 -22.64 -39.65
C THR A 171 5.51 -21.96 -38.41
N VAL A 172 5.18 -20.67 -38.51
CA VAL A 172 4.63 -19.88 -37.41
C VAL A 172 3.22 -20.38 -37.05
N GLN A 173 2.44 -20.78 -38.06
CA GLN A 173 1.11 -21.36 -37.86
C GLN A 173 1.17 -22.77 -37.24
N ARG A 174 2.08 -23.62 -37.72
CA ARG A 174 2.23 -25.00 -37.26
C ARG A 174 2.73 -25.09 -35.82
N GLU A 175 3.68 -24.24 -35.45
CA GLU A 175 4.33 -24.24 -34.13
C GLU A 175 3.76 -23.16 -33.19
N LEU A 176 2.73 -22.41 -33.61
CA LEU A 176 2.10 -21.32 -32.86
C LEU A 176 3.10 -20.29 -32.30
N LEU A 177 4.10 -19.93 -33.11
CA LEU A 177 5.17 -18.97 -32.76
C LEU A 177 4.71 -17.52 -32.94
N THR A 178 3.55 -17.18 -32.37
CA THR A 178 3.08 -15.79 -32.30
C THR A 178 4.08 -14.98 -31.47
N GLN A 179 4.41 -13.75 -31.88
CA GLN A 179 5.39 -12.92 -31.17
C GLN A 179 4.80 -12.39 -29.86
N PHE A 180 4.67 -13.24 -28.84
CA PHE A 180 4.14 -12.91 -27.51
C PHE A 180 2.93 -11.96 -27.51
N GLU A 181 2.09 -12.05 -28.55
CA GLU A 181 1.01 -11.08 -28.78
C GLU A 181 -0.07 -11.17 -27.70
N ASP A 182 -0.15 -12.33 -27.04
CA ASP A 182 -1.04 -12.59 -25.91
C ASP A 182 -0.49 -12.09 -24.57
N ILE A 183 0.77 -11.64 -24.53
CA ILE A 183 1.41 -11.14 -23.31
C ILE A 183 1.68 -9.65 -23.45
N GLY A 184 0.79 -8.83 -22.88
CA GLY A 184 1.02 -7.41 -22.69
C GLY A 184 2.21 -7.16 -21.75
N GLN A 185 3.06 -6.19 -22.08
CA GLN A 185 4.06 -5.71 -21.13
C GLN A 185 3.38 -4.82 -20.10
N ASN A 186 3.72 -5.03 -18.84
CA ASN A 186 3.20 -4.22 -17.75
C ASN A 186 4.32 -3.60 -16.94
N GLN A 187 4.01 -2.48 -16.30
CA GLN A 187 4.88 -1.77 -15.39
C GLN A 187 4.15 -1.56 -14.07
N LEU A 188 4.86 -1.75 -12.96
CA LEU A 188 4.38 -1.38 -11.64
C LEU A 188 4.52 0.14 -11.47
N VAL A 189 3.42 0.78 -11.14
CA VAL A 189 3.35 2.23 -10.89
C VAL A 189 2.88 2.44 -9.46
N LEU A 190 3.50 3.39 -8.78
CA LEU A 190 3.01 3.88 -7.49
C LEU A 190 2.03 5.00 -7.79
N GLU A 191 0.76 4.77 -7.50
CA GLU A 191 -0.28 5.77 -7.61
C GLU A 191 -0.40 6.49 -6.26
N ASP A 192 -0.06 7.77 -6.28
CA ASP A 192 -0.45 8.68 -5.23
C ASP A 192 -1.94 8.98 -5.47
N LEU A 193 -2.82 8.44 -4.62
CA LEU A 193 -4.21 8.89 -4.60
C LEU A 193 -4.21 10.32 -4.07
N LEU A 194 -4.01 11.30 -4.96
CA LEU A 194 -4.55 12.61 -4.74
C LEU A 194 -6.06 12.41 -4.78
N GLU A 195 -6.72 12.32 -3.63
CA GLU A 195 -8.18 12.38 -3.58
C GLU A 195 -8.62 13.58 -4.44
N ASP A 196 -9.30 13.26 -5.54
CA ASP A 196 -10.13 14.17 -6.31
C ASP A 196 -11.08 14.85 -5.32
N SER A 197 -10.65 15.99 -4.80
CA SER A 197 -11.48 16.97 -4.11
C SER A 197 -12.38 17.64 -5.12
N VAL A 198 -13.28 16.86 -5.74
CA VAL A 198 -14.36 17.37 -6.57
C VAL A 198 -15.40 17.96 -5.63
N ASP A 199 -15.25 19.28 -5.43
CA ASP A 199 -16.31 20.28 -5.39
C ASP A 199 -17.64 19.87 -4.71
N VAL A 200 -17.72 20.12 -3.40
CA VAL A 200 -18.94 20.71 -2.81
C VAL A 200 -18.55 21.81 -1.84
N GLN A 201 -17.98 22.90 -2.37
CA GLN A 201 -18.11 24.23 -1.76
C GLN A 201 -18.82 25.13 -2.77
N VAL A 202 -20.14 24.96 -2.88
CA VAL A 202 -21.00 26.00 -3.45
C VAL A 202 -21.05 27.13 -2.44
N LEU A 203 -20.23 28.13 -2.73
CA LEU A 203 -20.35 29.55 -2.40
C LEU A 203 -21.72 29.93 -1.82
N THR A 204 -21.75 30.30 -0.54
CA THR A 204 -22.71 31.27 -0.01
C THR A 204 -21.94 32.31 0.80
N LEU A 205 -21.39 33.26 0.07
CA LEU A 205 -20.83 34.51 0.60
C LEU A 205 -21.41 35.66 -0.24
N ALA A 206 -22.72 35.82 -0.12
CA ALA A 206 -23.48 36.95 -0.66
C ALA A 206 -24.75 37.10 0.18
N GLU A 207 -24.63 37.74 1.34
CA GLU A 207 -25.69 38.45 2.06
C GLU A 207 -25.06 39.11 3.30
N LEU A 208 -24.31 40.19 3.05
CA LEU A 208 -23.97 41.23 4.02
C LEU A 208 -23.76 42.53 3.22
N GLU A 209 -24.86 43.03 2.67
CA GLU A 209 -25.14 44.48 2.56
C GLU A 209 -26.38 44.77 3.40
#